data_AF-A0A226DAV3-F1
#
_entry.id   AF-A0A226DAV3-F1
#
_cell.length_a   1.000
_cell.length_b   1.000
_cell.length_c   1.000
_cell.angle_alpha   90.00
_cell.angle_beta   90.00
_cell.angle_gamma   90.00
#
_symmetry.space_group_name_H-M   'P 1'
#
loop_
_entity.id
_entity.type
_entity.pdbx_description
1 polymer ?
#
loop_
_entity_poly.entity_id
_entity_poly.type
_entity_poly.pdbx_seq_one_letter_code
_entity_poly.pdbx_strand_id
1 'polypeptide(L)'
;MAKILFVLSLFIVACYGHGRVQEPPNRGYLWRLPEYQWANPGHIGDDTELHCGGEGITDPNINACGFCGDPITQARPRQHEIGGAHERGLIVRNYTVGQTIDVQIYWQALHGGWNEFRLCDYSGKGAESETCFRENLLRFSNGETRLWDIDDATGDGGITHLQVQLPQGLRCDRCVMQWEWSADNGQFYRNCMDISIH
;
A
#
# COMPACT_ATOMS: atom_id res chain seq x y z
N MET A 1 13.97 55.08 21.08
CA MET A 1 14.49 53.70 20.98
C MET A 1 13.30 52.77 20.74
N ALA A 2 13.02 52.39 19.49
CA ALA A 2 11.92 51.49 19.17
C ALA A 2 12.43 50.05 19.19
N LYS A 3 11.91 49.23 20.12
CA LYS A 3 12.17 47.78 20.14
C LYS A 3 11.26 47.14 19.09
N ILE A 4 11.84 46.79 17.95
CA ILE A 4 11.17 45.95 16.94
C ILE A 4 11.18 44.53 17.50
N LEU A 5 10.03 44.02 17.94
CA LEU A 5 9.85 42.59 18.21
C LEU A 5 9.70 41.87 16.87
N PHE A 6 10.70 41.08 16.51
CA PHE A 6 10.56 40.05 15.48
C PHE A 6 9.79 38.88 16.09
N VAL A 7 8.53 38.72 15.70
CA VAL A 7 7.77 37.50 15.95
C VAL A 7 8.21 36.47 14.92
N LEU A 8 9.01 35.48 15.34
CA LEU A 8 9.31 34.32 14.51
C LEU A 8 8.03 33.46 14.42
N SER A 9 7.35 33.48 13.27
CA SER A 9 6.29 32.52 12.99
C SER A 9 6.91 31.14 12.74
N LEU A 10 6.76 30.22 13.68
CA LEU A 10 7.01 28.79 13.44
C LEU A 10 5.91 28.28 12.50
N PHE A 11 6.20 28.25 11.19
CA PHE A 11 5.44 27.44 10.27
C PHE A 11 5.77 25.97 10.57
N ILE A 12 4.87 25.28 11.27
CA ILE A 12 4.89 23.83 11.34
C ILE A 12 4.49 23.36 9.94
N VAL A 13 5.47 23.06 9.10
CA VAL A 13 5.22 22.38 7.82
C VAL A 13 4.92 20.93 8.18
N ALA A 14 3.65 20.53 8.03
CA ALA A 14 3.30 19.13 8.09
C ALA A 14 3.95 18.43 6.88
N CYS A 15 4.92 17.57 7.15
CA CYS A 15 5.57 16.77 6.11
C CYS A 15 4.77 15.49 5.92
N TYR A 16 4.08 15.39 4.79
CA TYR A 16 3.32 14.19 4.42
C TYR A 16 4.22 13.23 3.64
N GLY A 17 4.25 11.98 4.08
CA GLY A 17 4.73 10.86 3.30
C GLY A 17 3.81 10.53 2.15
N HIS A 18 4.36 9.89 1.13
CA HIS A 18 3.62 9.49 -0.06
C HIS A 18 4.35 8.32 -0.69
N GLY A 19 3.64 7.22 -0.92
CA GLY A 19 4.24 6.01 -1.44
C GLY A 19 3.22 5.06 -2.03
N ARG A 20 3.67 4.23 -2.97
CA ARG A 20 2.85 3.19 -3.56
C ARG A 20 3.66 2.02 -4.11
N VAL A 21 3.07 0.84 -4.11
CA VAL A 21 3.65 -0.34 -4.76
C VAL A 21 3.49 -0.24 -6.27
N GLN A 22 4.60 -0.33 -7.00
CA GLN A 22 4.61 -0.33 -8.46
C GLN A 22 4.68 -1.75 -9.04
N GLU A 23 5.31 -2.67 -8.32
CA GLU A 23 5.47 -4.08 -8.70
C GLU A 23 5.23 -4.97 -7.46
N PRO A 24 4.30 -5.94 -7.52
CA PRO A 24 3.25 -6.06 -8.54
C PRO A 24 2.41 -4.77 -8.64
N PRO A 25 1.87 -4.41 -9.82
CA PRO A 25 1.09 -3.19 -9.97
C PRO A 25 -0.15 -3.16 -9.08
N ASN A 26 -0.28 -2.13 -8.25
CA ASN A 26 -1.48 -1.94 -7.42
C ASN A 26 -2.64 -1.32 -8.20
N ARG A 27 -3.87 -1.53 -7.72
CA ARG A 27 -5.13 -1.05 -8.33
C ARG A 27 -5.08 0.45 -8.68
N GLY A 28 -4.54 1.28 -7.80
CA GLY A 28 -4.40 2.73 -7.98
C GLY A 28 -3.31 3.14 -8.99
N TYR A 29 -2.38 2.26 -9.33
CA TYR A 29 -1.27 2.54 -10.24
C TYR A 29 -1.51 2.08 -11.69
N LEU A 30 -2.46 1.17 -11.92
CA LEU A 30 -2.69 0.53 -13.23
C LEU A 30 -2.76 1.54 -14.40
N TRP A 31 -3.29 2.74 -14.15
CA TRP A 31 -3.46 3.78 -15.16
C TRP A 31 -2.18 4.36 -15.72
N ARG A 32 -1.07 4.29 -15.00
CA ARG A 32 0.23 4.75 -15.49
C ARG A 32 0.89 3.74 -16.42
N LEU A 33 0.36 2.52 -16.50
CA LEU A 33 0.97 1.41 -17.22
C LEU A 33 0.26 1.21 -18.57
N PRO A 34 1.00 1.29 -19.71
CA PRO A 34 0.43 1.03 -21.03
C PRO A 34 -0.20 -0.37 -21.17
N GLU A 35 0.35 -1.37 -20.46
CA GLU A 35 -0.10 -2.77 -20.51
C GLU A 35 -1.55 -2.97 -20.00
N TYR A 36 -2.08 -2.04 -19.20
CA TYR A 36 -3.45 -2.14 -18.65
C TYR A 36 -4.44 -1.14 -19.23
N GLN A 37 -4.06 -0.32 -20.22
CA GLN A 37 -4.97 0.69 -20.78
C GLN A 37 -6.24 0.08 -21.39
N TRP A 38 -6.15 -1.15 -21.91
CA TRP A 38 -7.30 -1.89 -22.45
C TRP A 38 -8.40 -2.12 -21.41
N ALA A 39 -8.06 -2.17 -20.11
CA ALA A 39 -9.00 -2.34 -19.01
C ALA A 39 -9.62 -1.02 -18.53
N ASN A 40 -9.30 0.10 -19.20
CA ASN A 40 -9.74 1.45 -18.85
C ASN A 40 -9.62 1.77 -17.36
N PRO A 41 -8.39 1.73 -16.78
CA PRO A 41 -8.18 1.93 -15.35
C PRO A 41 -8.67 3.30 -14.85
N GLY A 42 -8.77 4.30 -15.74
CA GLY A 42 -9.11 5.69 -15.38
C GLY A 42 -7.90 6.42 -14.80
N HIS A 43 -7.88 7.75 -14.83
CA HIS A 43 -6.74 8.53 -14.34
C HIS A 43 -6.87 8.83 -12.84
N ILE A 44 -5.83 8.51 -12.04
CA ILE A 44 -5.76 8.77 -10.60
C ILE A 44 -4.51 9.60 -10.33
N GLY A 45 -4.66 10.93 -10.23
CA GLY A 45 -3.52 11.85 -10.20
C GLY A 45 -2.61 11.70 -8.97
N ASP A 46 -3.22 11.34 -7.84
CA ASP A 46 -2.68 11.21 -6.48
C ASP A 46 -2.53 9.73 -6.07
N ASP A 47 -2.11 8.86 -7.00
CA ASP A 47 -1.99 7.41 -6.76
C ASP A 47 -0.95 6.99 -5.69
N THR A 48 -0.21 7.95 -5.13
CA THR A 48 0.70 7.79 -3.98
C THR A 48 0.06 8.16 -2.63
N GLU A 49 -1.20 8.61 -2.62
CA GLU A 49 -1.91 9.16 -1.47
C GLU A 49 -3.00 8.21 -0.93
N LEU A 50 -2.81 6.89 -1.07
CA LEU A 50 -3.68 5.88 -0.44
C LEU A 50 -3.39 5.75 1.06
N HIS A 51 -3.53 6.88 1.75
CA HIS A 51 -3.10 7.15 3.11
C HIS A 51 -4.25 7.07 4.14
N CYS A 52 -5.24 6.20 3.87
CA CYS A 52 -6.36 5.93 4.77
C CYS A 52 -7.25 7.14 5.10
N GLY A 53 -7.25 8.15 4.22
CA GLY A 53 -7.96 9.42 4.42
C GLY A 53 -7.21 10.48 5.23
N GLY A 54 -5.97 10.20 5.63
CA GLY A 54 -5.08 11.19 6.25
C GLY A 54 -5.39 11.50 7.72
N GLU A 55 -4.69 12.50 8.24
CA GLU A 55 -4.76 12.91 9.65
C GLU A 55 -6.20 13.26 10.08
N GLY A 56 -6.59 12.78 11.26
CA GLY A 56 -7.94 12.99 11.81
C GLY A 56 -9.01 12.04 11.26
N ILE A 57 -8.71 11.27 10.21
CA ILE A 57 -9.58 10.20 9.68
C ILE A 57 -9.04 8.81 10.02
N THR A 58 -7.72 8.62 9.94
CA THR A 58 -7.05 7.34 10.25
C THR A 58 -6.40 7.35 11.64
N ASP A 59 -6.30 6.17 12.25
CA ASP A 59 -5.45 5.88 13.41
C ASP A 59 -4.80 4.50 13.21
N PRO A 60 -3.47 4.44 12.95
CA PRO A 60 -2.77 3.18 12.71
C PRO A 60 -2.77 2.27 13.94
N ASN A 61 -2.87 2.80 15.17
CA ASN A 61 -2.83 1.99 16.39
C ASN A 61 -4.06 1.11 16.57
N ILE A 62 -5.19 1.52 15.97
CA ILE A 62 -6.43 0.76 15.95
C ILE A 62 -6.79 0.24 14.56
N ASN A 63 -5.85 0.32 13.60
CA ASN A 63 -6.02 -0.19 12.25
C ASN A 63 -7.21 0.44 11.50
N ALA A 64 -7.45 1.74 11.72
CA ALA A 64 -8.60 2.47 11.16
C ALA A 64 -8.33 2.89 9.71
N CYS A 65 -8.40 1.94 8.77
CA CYS A 65 -8.20 2.17 7.35
C CYS A 65 -9.12 1.30 6.49
N GLY A 66 -9.48 1.79 5.29
CA GLY A 66 -10.02 0.91 4.25
C GLY A 66 -9.04 -0.22 3.91
N PHE A 67 -9.52 -1.29 3.27
CA PHE A 67 -8.64 -2.42 3.00
C PHE A 67 -7.53 -2.06 2.00
N CYS A 68 -7.81 -1.15 1.09
CA CYS A 68 -6.89 -0.79 0.01
C CYS A 68 -6.48 0.69 0.06
N GLY A 69 -6.46 1.27 1.27
CA GLY A 69 -5.92 2.60 1.53
C GLY A 69 -6.92 3.75 1.39
N ASP A 70 -8.16 3.46 0.99
CA ASP A 70 -9.26 4.41 1.03
C ASP A 70 -9.63 4.82 2.48
N PRO A 71 -10.27 5.99 2.68
CA PRO A 71 -10.74 6.42 3.98
C PRO A 71 -11.68 5.43 4.66
N ILE A 72 -11.49 5.17 5.96
CA ILE A 72 -12.36 4.26 6.72
C ILE A 72 -13.84 4.73 6.72
N THR A 73 -14.06 6.04 6.61
CA THR A 73 -15.39 6.67 6.57
C THR A 73 -16.14 6.45 5.25
N GLN A 74 -15.44 6.04 4.18
CA GLN A 74 -16.08 5.71 2.91
C GLN A 74 -16.87 4.39 3.03
N ALA A 75 -18.08 4.38 2.46
CA ALA A 75 -18.90 3.17 2.39
C ALA A 75 -18.24 2.09 1.52
N ARG A 76 -18.48 0.82 1.88
CA ARG A 76 -18.00 -0.33 1.11
C ARG A 76 -18.93 -0.66 -0.08
N PRO A 77 -18.39 -1.17 -1.21
CA PRO A 77 -16.96 -1.26 -1.51
C PRO A 77 -16.36 0.14 -1.70
N ARG A 78 -15.19 0.36 -1.10
CA ARG A 78 -14.45 1.62 -1.29
C ARG A 78 -13.81 1.65 -2.69
N GLN A 79 -13.22 2.78 -3.11
CA GLN A 79 -12.83 2.95 -4.51
C GLN A 79 -11.82 1.88 -4.97
N HIS A 80 -10.91 1.47 -4.09
CA HIS A 80 -9.86 0.50 -4.38
C HIS A 80 -10.17 -0.90 -3.83
N GLU A 81 -11.34 -1.13 -3.24
CA GLU A 81 -11.77 -2.45 -2.78
C GLU A 81 -12.39 -3.28 -3.92
N ILE A 82 -12.57 -4.59 -3.72
CA ILE A 82 -13.26 -5.48 -4.67
C ILE A 82 -14.66 -4.94 -4.96
N GLY A 83 -14.97 -4.72 -6.26
CA GLY A 83 -16.21 -4.08 -6.71
C GLY A 83 -16.21 -2.54 -6.65
N GLY A 84 -15.10 -1.93 -6.21
CA GLY A 84 -14.84 -0.50 -6.26
C GLY A 84 -14.51 0.00 -7.66
N ALA A 85 -14.48 1.33 -7.85
CA ALA A 85 -14.28 1.93 -9.16
C ALA A 85 -12.89 1.68 -9.79
N HIS A 86 -11.88 1.35 -8.96
CA HIS A 86 -10.51 1.11 -9.39
C HIS A 86 -10.11 -0.37 -9.38
N GLU A 87 -11.03 -1.27 -9.00
CA GLU A 87 -10.85 -2.70 -9.17
C GLU A 87 -11.38 -3.14 -10.55
N ARG A 88 -10.56 -3.90 -11.28
CA ARG A 88 -10.78 -4.16 -12.73
C ARG A 88 -10.91 -5.65 -13.07
N GLY A 89 -10.97 -6.54 -12.08
CA GLY A 89 -11.03 -7.98 -12.24
C GLY A 89 -9.74 -8.61 -12.76
N LEU A 90 -8.65 -7.84 -12.80
CA LEU A 90 -7.38 -8.23 -13.41
C LEU A 90 -6.53 -9.09 -12.46
N ILE A 91 -5.74 -9.99 -13.02
CA ILE A 91 -4.60 -10.60 -12.34
C ILE A 91 -3.35 -9.95 -12.92
N VAL A 92 -2.67 -9.12 -12.12
CA VAL A 92 -1.51 -8.35 -12.58
C VAL A 92 -0.25 -9.19 -12.67
N ARG A 93 -0.15 -10.24 -11.83
CA ARG A 93 0.98 -11.18 -11.83
C ARG A 93 0.50 -12.59 -11.44
N ASN A 94 1.21 -13.58 -11.96
CA ASN A 94 1.01 -15.00 -11.63
C ASN A 94 2.30 -15.53 -11.01
N TYR A 95 2.19 -16.18 -9.88
CA TYR A 95 3.33 -16.71 -9.13
C TYR A 95 3.17 -18.18 -8.83
N THR A 96 4.25 -18.82 -8.36
CA THR A 96 4.20 -20.19 -7.86
C THR A 96 4.11 -20.24 -6.33
N VAL A 97 3.53 -21.32 -5.80
CA VAL A 97 3.45 -21.56 -4.35
C VAL A 97 4.84 -21.47 -3.72
N GLY A 98 4.96 -20.70 -2.65
CA GLY A 98 6.22 -20.56 -1.92
C GLY A 98 7.29 -19.70 -2.60
N GLN A 99 6.99 -19.10 -3.75
CA GLN A 99 7.94 -18.29 -4.52
C GLN A 99 8.38 -17.05 -3.72
N THR A 100 9.68 -16.74 -3.76
CA THR A 100 10.19 -15.42 -3.41
C THR A 100 9.99 -14.48 -4.58
N ILE A 101 9.27 -13.39 -4.37
CA ILE A 101 8.91 -12.41 -5.40
C ILE A 101 9.60 -11.08 -5.15
N ASP A 102 9.94 -10.38 -6.23
CA ASP A 102 10.41 -9.00 -6.17
C ASP A 102 9.22 -8.05 -5.99
N VAL A 103 9.42 -7.04 -5.15
CA VAL A 103 8.46 -5.98 -4.89
C VAL A 103 9.15 -4.63 -5.08
N GLN A 104 8.48 -3.68 -5.72
CA GLN A 104 8.99 -2.33 -5.93
C GLN A 104 8.04 -1.32 -5.29
N ILE A 105 8.55 -0.54 -4.35
CA ILE A 105 7.81 0.54 -3.71
C ILE A 105 8.40 1.86 -4.20
N TYR A 106 7.57 2.71 -4.77
CA TYR A 106 7.94 4.07 -5.11
C TYR A 106 7.61 4.99 -3.96
N TRP A 107 8.58 5.81 -3.57
CA TRP A 107 8.46 6.80 -2.52
C TRP A 107 8.49 8.18 -3.13
N GLN A 108 7.37 8.89 -3.08
CA GLN A 108 7.38 10.32 -3.37
C GLN A 108 7.90 11.11 -2.18
N ALA A 109 7.57 10.67 -0.95
CA ALA A 109 8.16 11.17 0.28
C ALA A 109 8.24 10.04 1.32
N LEU A 110 9.45 9.66 1.74
CA LEU A 110 9.68 8.57 2.69
C LEU A 110 9.82 9.13 4.13
N HIS A 111 9.03 8.60 5.06
CA HIS A 111 9.01 9.02 6.48
C HIS A 111 9.14 7.83 7.43
N GLY A 112 10.18 7.00 7.23
CA GLY A 112 10.54 5.92 8.14
C GLY A 112 9.42 4.91 8.43
N GLY A 113 9.45 4.34 9.64
CA GLY A 113 8.45 3.40 10.13
C GLY A 113 8.58 1.98 9.57
N TRP A 114 7.45 1.27 9.46
CA TRP A 114 7.46 -0.15 9.09
C TRP A 114 6.54 -0.49 7.93
N ASN A 115 6.95 -1.52 7.19
CA ASN A 115 6.27 -2.06 6.02
C ASN A 115 5.89 -3.52 6.28
N GLU A 116 4.70 -3.92 5.86
CA GLU A 116 4.20 -5.29 5.97
C GLU A 116 3.44 -5.67 4.69
N PHE A 117 3.58 -6.93 4.29
CA PHE A 117 2.81 -7.49 3.17
C PHE A 117 1.93 -8.63 3.65
N ARG A 118 0.70 -8.67 3.17
CA ARG A 118 -0.32 -9.65 3.55
C ARG A 118 -1.03 -10.19 2.33
N LEU A 119 -1.63 -11.37 2.46
CA LEU A 119 -2.43 -11.98 1.40
C LEU A 119 -3.82 -12.39 1.88
N CYS A 120 -4.80 -12.11 1.05
CA CYS A 120 -6.13 -12.65 1.16
C CYS A 120 -6.49 -13.49 -0.07
N ASP A 121 -6.80 -14.77 0.10
CA ASP A 121 -7.42 -15.60 -0.94
C ASP A 121 -8.92 -15.27 -1.03
N TYR A 122 -9.25 -14.27 -1.85
CA TYR A 122 -10.65 -13.88 -2.03
C TYR A 122 -11.41 -14.84 -2.94
N SER A 123 -10.73 -15.62 -3.80
CA SER A 123 -11.40 -16.69 -4.55
C SER A 123 -11.98 -17.76 -3.62
N GLY A 124 -11.28 -18.13 -2.55
CA GLY A 124 -11.78 -19.05 -1.53
C GLY A 124 -12.77 -18.43 -0.55
N LYS A 125 -12.59 -17.15 -0.18
CA LYS A 125 -13.41 -16.47 0.84
C LYS A 125 -14.64 -15.74 0.29
N GLY A 126 -14.67 -15.45 -1.01
CA GLY A 126 -15.70 -14.66 -1.69
C GLY A 126 -15.58 -13.14 -1.52
N ALA A 127 -14.78 -12.66 -0.56
CA ALA A 127 -14.52 -11.23 -0.35
C ALA A 127 -13.18 -10.99 0.36
N GLU A 128 -12.60 -9.81 0.14
CA GLU A 128 -11.48 -9.32 0.95
C GLU A 128 -11.96 -8.80 2.32
N SER A 129 -11.13 -9.01 3.35
CA SER A 129 -11.40 -8.59 4.73
C SER A 129 -10.11 -8.56 5.54
N GLU A 130 -10.08 -7.77 6.62
CA GLU A 130 -8.95 -7.79 7.57
C GLU A 130 -8.65 -9.17 8.13
N THR A 131 -9.68 -9.97 8.43
CA THR A 131 -9.49 -11.34 8.91
C THR A 131 -8.79 -12.19 7.87
N CYS A 132 -9.15 -12.06 6.59
CA CYS A 132 -8.52 -12.79 5.51
C CYS A 132 -7.05 -12.38 5.32
N PHE A 133 -6.74 -11.08 5.32
CA PHE A 133 -5.35 -10.62 5.20
C PHE A 133 -4.46 -11.10 6.36
N ARG A 134 -5.01 -11.14 7.58
CA ARG A 134 -4.27 -11.60 8.77
C ARG A 134 -3.96 -13.09 8.77
N GLU A 135 -4.60 -13.90 7.91
CA GLU A 135 -4.29 -15.32 7.78
C GLU A 135 -2.92 -15.56 7.14
N ASN A 136 -2.42 -14.63 6.32
CA ASN A 136 -1.21 -14.84 5.53
C ASN A 136 -0.31 -13.58 5.52
N LEU A 137 0.58 -13.48 6.51
CA LEU A 137 1.67 -12.50 6.50
C LEU A 137 2.84 -13.01 5.67
N LEU A 138 3.41 -12.14 4.82
CA LEU A 138 4.59 -12.46 4.02
C LEU A 138 5.86 -12.16 4.79
N ARG A 139 6.91 -12.91 4.50
CA ARG A 139 8.22 -12.75 5.14
C ARG A 139 9.19 -12.06 4.18
N PHE A 140 9.93 -11.08 4.69
CA PHE A 140 11.06 -10.48 4.01
C PHE A 140 12.27 -11.42 4.00
N SER A 141 13.33 -11.05 3.27
CA SER A 141 14.57 -11.82 3.14
C SER A 141 15.28 -12.09 4.48
N ASN A 142 15.08 -11.22 5.48
CA ASN A 142 15.59 -11.40 6.84
C ASN A 142 14.73 -12.35 7.70
N GLY A 143 13.64 -12.90 7.15
CA GLY A 143 12.71 -13.80 7.82
C GLY A 143 11.60 -13.11 8.64
N GLU A 144 11.69 -11.80 8.83
CA GLU A 144 10.70 -11.00 9.55
C GLU A 144 9.45 -10.76 8.69
N THR A 145 8.30 -10.50 9.33
CA THR A 145 7.07 -10.09 8.63
C THR A 145 6.95 -8.58 8.50
N ARG A 146 7.78 -7.83 9.22
CA ARG A 146 7.88 -6.38 9.12
C ARG A 146 9.28 -5.96 8.75
N LEU A 147 9.38 -5.05 7.80
CA LEU A 147 10.61 -4.38 7.46
C LEU A 147 10.54 -2.95 8.01
N TRP A 148 11.41 -2.68 8.96
CA TRP A 148 11.59 -1.36 9.56
C TRP A 148 12.65 -0.58 8.79
N ASP A 149 12.54 0.74 8.81
CA ASP A 149 13.59 1.66 8.41
C ASP A 149 14.16 1.34 7.02
N ILE A 150 13.28 1.30 6.01
CA ILE A 150 13.73 1.23 4.61
C ILE A 150 14.70 2.39 4.40
N ASP A 151 15.92 2.06 3.97
CA ASP A 151 17.05 3.00 3.92
C ASP A 151 16.71 4.29 3.15
N ASP A 152 16.89 5.43 3.81
CA ASP A 152 16.73 6.78 3.24
C ASP A 152 17.66 7.02 2.04
N ALA A 153 18.65 6.15 1.78
CA ALA A 153 19.47 6.19 0.58
C ALA A 153 18.64 6.16 -0.72
N THR A 154 17.42 5.61 -0.69
CA THR A 154 16.49 5.71 -1.83
C THR A 154 16.04 7.15 -2.10
N GLY A 155 15.91 7.97 -1.05
CA GLY A 155 15.46 9.35 -1.08
C GLY A 155 14.04 9.56 -1.59
N ASP A 156 13.56 10.79 -1.47
CA ASP A 156 12.31 11.23 -2.10
C ASP A 156 12.42 11.11 -3.63
N GLY A 157 11.40 10.52 -4.24
CA GLY A 157 11.38 10.16 -5.65
C GLY A 157 12.08 8.82 -5.98
N GLY A 158 12.55 8.08 -4.98
CA GLY A 158 13.23 6.80 -5.14
C GLY A 158 12.32 5.59 -5.31
N ILE A 159 12.90 4.47 -5.75
CA ILE A 159 12.26 3.15 -5.79
C ILE A 159 13.06 2.18 -4.93
N THR A 160 12.42 1.60 -3.93
CA THR A 160 13.00 0.52 -3.13
C THR A 160 12.63 -0.82 -3.76
N HIS A 161 13.64 -1.66 -3.99
CA HIS A 161 13.49 -3.04 -4.42
C HIS A 161 13.61 -3.97 -3.22
N LEU A 162 12.58 -4.76 -2.97
CA LEU A 162 12.49 -5.70 -1.86
C LEU A 162 12.16 -7.10 -2.37
N GLN A 163 12.37 -8.10 -1.52
CA GLN A 163 11.94 -9.47 -1.76
C GLN A 163 11.07 -9.94 -0.60
N VAL A 164 9.94 -10.57 -0.95
CA VAL A 164 9.06 -11.22 0.02
C VAL A 164 8.74 -12.65 -0.43
N GLN A 165 8.58 -13.55 0.54
CA GLN A 165 8.24 -14.94 0.28
C GLN A 165 6.73 -15.16 0.38
N LEU A 166 6.15 -15.72 -0.69
CA LEU A 166 4.76 -16.18 -0.71
C LEU A 166 4.56 -17.42 0.18
N PRO A 167 3.36 -17.67 0.74
CA PRO A 167 3.15 -18.79 1.64
C PRO A 167 3.31 -20.14 0.94
N GLN A 168 4.01 -21.08 1.57
CA GLN A 168 4.27 -22.43 1.04
C GLN A 168 3.01 -23.31 0.93
N GLY A 169 1.91 -22.93 1.57
CA GLY A 169 0.66 -23.70 1.61
C GLY A 169 -0.53 -23.02 0.93
N LEU A 170 -0.32 -21.87 0.30
CA LEU A 170 -1.41 -21.08 -0.28
C LEU A 170 -1.40 -21.20 -1.80
N ARG A 171 -2.50 -21.73 -2.34
CA ARG A 171 -2.86 -21.64 -3.76
C ARG A 171 -4.10 -20.76 -3.87
N CYS A 172 -4.14 -19.85 -4.83
CA CYS A 172 -5.29 -19.00 -5.06
C CYS A 172 -5.38 -18.61 -6.53
N ASP A 173 -6.58 -18.77 -7.10
CA ASP A 173 -6.87 -18.28 -8.45
C ASP A 173 -6.93 -16.75 -8.44
N ARG A 174 -7.42 -16.18 -7.34
CA ARG A 174 -7.48 -14.74 -7.12
C ARG A 174 -7.16 -14.39 -5.68
N CYS A 175 -5.97 -13.84 -5.48
CA CYS A 175 -5.51 -13.28 -4.23
C CYS A 175 -5.45 -11.76 -4.30
N VAL A 176 -5.72 -11.09 -3.19
CA VAL A 176 -5.31 -9.71 -2.98
C VAL A 176 -4.06 -9.70 -2.12
N MET A 177 -2.97 -9.16 -2.65
CA MET A 177 -1.78 -8.80 -1.89
C MET A 177 -1.93 -7.37 -1.40
N GLN A 178 -1.88 -7.20 -0.08
CA GLN A 178 -1.97 -5.89 0.57
C GLN A 178 -0.58 -5.48 1.05
N TRP A 179 -0.15 -4.30 0.61
CA TRP A 179 0.94 -3.58 1.27
C TRP A 179 0.35 -2.69 2.36
N GLU A 180 1.02 -2.64 3.50
CA GLU A 180 0.74 -1.68 4.56
C GLU A 180 2.03 -0.99 4.99
N TRP A 181 1.95 0.33 5.13
CA TRP A 181 3.04 1.15 5.64
C TRP A 181 2.51 2.07 6.74
N SER A 182 3.11 1.96 7.92
CA SER A 182 2.92 2.90 9.02
C SER A 182 4.18 3.74 9.14
N ALA A 183 4.07 5.02 8.81
CA ALA A 183 5.16 5.98 8.85
C ALA A 183 5.36 6.54 10.27
N ASP A 184 6.58 7.01 10.57
CA ASP A 184 6.92 7.54 11.91
C ASP A 184 6.26 8.90 12.19
N ASN A 185 5.83 9.60 11.14
CA ASN A 185 5.04 10.82 11.26
C ASN A 185 3.55 10.57 11.57
N GLY A 186 3.15 9.31 11.85
CA GLY A 186 1.79 8.92 12.22
C GLY A 186 0.85 8.64 11.04
N GLN A 187 1.34 8.69 9.81
CA GLN A 187 0.55 8.38 8.63
C GLN A 187 0.51 6.88 8.34
N PHE A 188 -0.54 6.47 7.64
CA PHE A 188 -0.82 5.06 7.41
C PHE A 188 -1.32 4.84 6.00
N TYR A 189 -0.74 3.87 5.30
CA TYR A 189 -0.97 3.63 3.88
C TYR A 189 -1.30 2.18 3.63
N ARG A 190 -2.17 1.95 2.65
CA ARG A 190 -2.40 0.60 2.11
C ARG A 190 -2.55 0.62 0.61
N ASN A 191 -2.05 -0.41 -0.04
CA ASN A 191 -2.30 -0.66 -1.47
C ASN A 191 -2.73 -2.11 -1.65
N CYS A 192 -3.50 -2.38 -2.70
CA CYS A 192 -3.93 -3.73 -3.06
C CYS A 192 -3.50 -4.09 -4.48
N MET A 193 -2.93 -5.28 -4.64
CA MET A 193 -2.49 -5.86 -5.90
C MET A 193 -3.20 -7.21 -6.10
N ASP A 194 -3.82 -7.41 -7.26
CA ASP A 194 -4.55 -8.64 -7.57
C ASP A 194 -3.64 -9.66 -8.28
N ILE A 195 -3.35 -10.79 -7.63
CA ILE A 195 -2.38 -11.80 -8.11
C ILE A 195 -2.98 -13.21 -8.10
N SER A 196 -2.31 -14.17 -8.74
CA SER A 196 -2.61 -15.60 -8.62
C SER A 196 -1.39 -16.38 -8.15
N ILE A 197 -1.62 -17.54 -7.49
CA ILE A 197 -0.56 -18.40 -6.94
C ILE A 197 -0.88 -19.88 -7.24
N HIS A 198 0.00 -20.56 -7.99
CA HIS A 198 -0.21 -21.93 -8.49
C HIS A 198 1.01 -22.86 -8.42
#